data_AF-A0A7S1X7D1-F1
#
_entry.id   AF-A0A7S1X7D1-F1
#
_cell.length_a   1.000
_cell.length_b   1.000
_cell.length_c   1.000
_cell.angle_alpha   90.00
_cell.angle_beta   90.00
_cell.angle_gamma   90.00
#
_symmetry.space_group_name_H-M   'P 1'
#
loop_
_entity.id
_entity.type
_entity.pdbx_description
1 polymer ?
#
loop_
_entity_poly.entity_id
_entity_poly.type
_entity_poly.pdbx_seq_one_letter_code
_entity_poly.pdbx_strand_id
1 'polypeptide(L)'
;DEIQKTQVEAAEDMAMDVMLSDMCSADADVLCSDVKPGGGRIQECLREQRPRLSWDCQEELFRQEVENADDLRLNVVLFNSCLNDKKKFCSNKNFGNAQVKDCLEENRNDPDFSAECKARFEEMMERRAEDFRLDVHLRELCRQDIDEICGYEKDSLDSIAGYDARVIQCLQDYKEDLQVPACKKQVK
;
A
#
# COMPACT_ATOMS: atom_id res chain seq x y z
N ASP A 1 -19.84 -2.51 -7.03
CA ASP A 1 -19.61 -1.88 -8.34
C ASP A 1 -18.69 -2.79 -9.15
N GLU A 2 -18.84 -2.82 -10.47
CA GLU A 2 -18.06 -3.62 -11.41
C GLU A 2 -16.57 -3.27 -11.36
N ILE A 3 -16.23 -1.98 -11.22
CA ILE A 3 -14.84 -1.50 -11.06
C ILE A 3 -14.16 -2.19 -9.87
N GLN A 4 -14.84 -2.16 -8.73
CA GLN A 4 -14.32 -2.73 -7.48
C GLN A 4 -14.23 -4.26 -7.54
N LYS A 5 -15.02 -4.92 -8.40
CA LYS A 5 -14.91 -6.36 -8.63
C LYS A 5 -13.64 -6.67 -9.45
N THR A 6 -13.42 -5.94 -10.54
CA THR A 6 -12.22 -6.10 -11.39
C THR A 6 -10.93 -5.86 -10.60
N GLN A 7 -10.89 -4.84 -9.74
CA GLN A 7 -9.72 -4.58 -8.90
C GLN A 7 -9.40 -5.74 -7.94
N VAL A 8 -10.43 -6.37 -7.37
CA VAL A 8 -10.23 -7.54 -6.49
C VAL A 8 -9.75 -8.74 -7.29
N GLU A 9 -10.28 -8.99 -8.49
CA GLU A 9 -9.80 -10.07 -9.37
C GLU A 9 -8.32 -9.87 -9.76
N ALA A 10 -7.92 -8.63 -10.08
CA ALA A 10 -6.54 -8.23 -10.34
C ALA A 10 -5.62 -8.40 -9.12
N ALA A 11 -6.13 -8.11 -7.92
CA ALA A 11 -5.42 -8.34 -6.67
C ALA A 11 -5.27 -9.84 -6.33
N GLU A 12 -6.21 -10.67 -6.75
CA GLU A 12 -6.18 -12.12 -6.53
C GLU A 12 -5.24 -12.84 -7.49
N ASP A 13 -5.14 -12.40 -8.75
CA ASP A 13 -4.29 -13.03 -9.74
C ASP A 13 -3.64 -11.98 -10.65
N MET A 14 -2.31 -11.97 -10.67
CA MET A 14 -1.53 -11.07 -11.52
C MET A 14 -1.92 -11.20 -13.00
N ALA A 15 -2.33 -12.39 -13.46
CA ALA A 15 -2.77 -12.57 -14.83
C ALA A 15 -4.03 -11.76 -15.21
N MET A 16 -4.79 -11.30 -14.21
CA MET A 16 -5.97 -10.45 -14.39
C MET A 16 -5.62 -8.95 -14.41
N ASP A 17 -4.42 -8.58 -13.97
CA ASP A 17 -3.87 -7.23 -14.13
C ASP A 17 -2.99 -7.21 -15.39
N VAL A 18 -3.52 -6.65 -16.48
CA VAL A 18 -2.83 -6.65 -17.79
C VAL A 18 -1.46 -5.99 -17.71
N MET A 19 -1.35 -4.86 -16.99
CA MET A 19 -0.10 -4.11 -16.91
C MET A 19 0.91 -4.82 -16.03
N LEU A 20 0.48 -5.30 -14.86
CA LEU A 20 1.36 -6.04 -13.96
C LEU A 20 1.83 -7.35 -14.62
N SER A 21 0.95 -8.06 -15.31
CA SER A 21 1.32 -9.28 -16.05
C SER A 21 2.36 -8.98 -17.13
N ASP A 22 2.16 -7.95 -17.95
CA ASP A 22 3.10 -7.60 -19.03
C ASP A 22 4.48 -7.24 -18.48
N MET A 23 4.53 -6.44 -17.41
CA MET A 23 5.80 -5.96 -16.85
C MET A 23 6.50 -6.97 -15.93
N CYS A 24 5.76 -7.85 -15.23
CA CYS A 24 6.32 -8.74 -14.21
C CYS A 24 6.41 -10.22 -14.59
N SER A 25 5.83 -10.68 -15.71
CA SER A 25 5.81 -12.13 -16.01
C SER A 25 7.20 -12.76 -16.10
N ALA A 26 8.17 -12.08 -16.74
CA ALA A 26 9.53 -12.60 -16.84
C ALA A 26 10.23 -12.72 -15.48
N ASP A 27 10.01 -11.75 -14.59
CA ASP A 27 10.54 -11.78 -13.23
C ASP A 27 9.86 -12.87 -12.40
N ALA A 28 8.53 -13.02 -12.53
CA ALA A 28 7.76 -14.05 -11.84
C ALA A 28 8.19 -15.47 -12.27
N ASP A 29 8.45 -15.69 -13.56
CA ASP A 29 8.91 -16.98 -14.09
C ASP A 29 10.28 -17.38 -13.55
N VAL A 30 11.15 -16.41 -13.25
CA VAL A 30 12.52 -16.67 -12.76
C VAL A 30 12.57 -16.71 -11.23
N LEU A 31 11.86 -15.81 -10.56
CA LEU A 31 12.00 -15.57 -9.12
C LEU A 31 10.89 -16.24 -8.28
N CYS A 32 9.75 -16.55 -8.90
CA CYS A 32 8.54 -17.05 -8.25
C CYS A 32 7.98 -18.33 -8.89
N SER A 33 8.81 -19.09 -9.63
CA SER A 33 8.38 -20.29 -10.38
C SER A 33 7.71 -21.38 -9.54
N ASP A 34 8.07 -21.49 -8.26
CA ASP A 34 7.53 -22.49 -7.34
C ASP A 34 6.24 -22.04 -6.64
N VAL A 35 5.82 -20.79 -6.86
CA VAL A 35 4.61 -20.21 -6.29
C VAL A 35 3.43 -20.55 -7.18
N LYS A 36 2.38 -21.13 -6.60
CA LYS A 36 1.15 -21.40 -7.36
C LYS A 36 0.37 -20.08 -7.58
N PRO A 37 -0.19 -19.85 -8.78
CA PRO A 37 -1.02 -18.67 -9.07
C PRO A 37 -2.27 -18.55 -8.19
N GLY A 38 -2.84 -17.34 -8.15
CA GLY A 38 -4.05 -17.01 -7.39
C GLY A 38 -3.84 -16.71 -5.90
N GLY A 39 -4.81 -16.02 -5.31
CA GLY A 39 -4.79 -15.59 -3.91
C GLY A 39 -3.74 -14.51 -3.60
N GLY A 40 -3.27 -13.77 -4.59
CA GLY A 40 -2.26 -12.72 -4.47
C GLY A 40 -0.84 -13.23 -4.21
N ARG A 41 -0.58 -14.53 -4.32
CA ARG A 41 0.68 -15.17 -3.89
C ARG A 41 1.86 -14.83 -4.78
N ILE A 42 1.65 -14.70 -6.08
CA ILE A 42 2.72 -14.29 -7.01
C ILE A 42 3.11 -12.84 -6.71
N GLN A 43 2.13 -11.95 -6.54
CA GLN A 43 2.38 -10.55 -6.19
C GLN A 43 3.11 -10.41 -4.84
N GLU A 44 2.76 -11.23 -3.85
CA GLU A 44 3.51 -11.31 -2.57
C GLU A 44 4.96 -11.74 -2.78
N CYS A 45 5.19 -12.82 -3.54
CA CYS A 45 6.54 -13.27 -3.86
C CYS A 45 7.35 -12.19 -4.60
N LEU A 46 6.76 -11.50 -5.58
CA LEU A 46 7.41 -10.39 -6.26
C LEU A 46 7.77 -9.26 -5.28
N ARG A 47 6.88 -8.92 -4.32
CA ARG A 47 7.18 -7.93 -3.28
C ARG A 47 8.36 -8.35 -2.40
N GLU A 48 8.46 -9.62 -2.02
CA GLU A 48 9.61 -10.17 -1.28
C GLU A 48 10.91 -10.17 -2.10
N GLN A 49 10.81 -10.33 -3.43
CA GLN A 49 11.94 -10.32 -4.35
C GLN A 49 12.27 -8.93 -4.91
N ARG A 50 11.64 -7.85 -4.40
CA ARG A 50 11.72 -6.49 -4.96
C ARG A 50 13.12 -6.03 -5.38
N PRO A 51 14.20 -6.22 -4.57
CA PRO A 51 15.55 -5.77 -4.97
C PRO A 51 16.12 -6.46 -6.22
N ARG A 52 15.52 -7.57 -6.66
CA ARG A 52 15.95 -8.41 -7.79
C ARG A 52 15.04 -8.26 -9.00
N LEU A 53 13.92 -7.57 -8.88
CA LEU A 53 12.99 -7.31 -9.96
C LEU A 53 13.60 -6.33 -10.98
N SER A 54 13.17 -6.45 -12.23
CA SER A 54 13.35 -5.43 -13.25
C SER A 54 12.71 -4.11 -12.81
N TRP A 55 13.19 -2.99 -13.37
CA TRP A 55 12.67 -1.67 -13.03
C TRP A 55 11.18 -1.54 -13.38
N ASP A 56 10.78 -2.01 -14.56
CA ASP A 56 9.39 -1.97 -15.03
C ASP A 56 8.46 -2.78 -14.10
N CYS A 57 8.88 -3.97 -13.66
CA CYS A 57 8.09 -4.74 -12.71
C CYS A 57 8.02 -4.08 -11.33
N GLN A 58 9.10 -3.46 -10.85
CA GLN A 58 9.05 -2.71 -9.60
C GLN A 58 8.02 -1.58 -9.68
N GLU A 59 7.98 -0.85 -10.81
CA GLU A 59 7.07 0.27 -11.06
C GLU A 59 5.61 -0.17 -11.01
N GLU A 60 5.25 -1.21 -11.77
CA GLU A 60 3.88 -1.71 -11.78
C GLU A 60 3.47 -2.34 -10.44
N LEU A 61 4.40 -3.01 -9.74
CA LEU A 61 4.12 -3.55 -8.42
C LEU A 61 3.90 -2.43 -7.39
N PHE A 62 4.61 -1.30 -7.51
CA PHE A 62 4.38 -0.14 -6.67
C PHE A 62 3.07 0.55 -6.98
N ARG A 63 2.68 0.71 -8.25
CA ARG A 63 1.33 1.17 -8.63
C ARG A 63 0.26 0.33 -7.95
N GLN A 64 0.41 -1.00 -7.99
CA GLN A 64 -0.49 -1.92 -7.29
C GLN A 64 -0.52 -1.64 -5.78
N GLU A 65 0.62 -1.44 -5.12
CA GLU A 65 0.65 -1.11 -3.68
C GLU A 65 -0.04 0.23 -3.35
N VAL A 66 0.14 1.24 -4.20
CA VAL A 66 -0.51 2.55 -4.09
C VAL A 66 -2.03 2.44 -4.18
N GLU A 67 -2.54 1.59 -5.08
CA GLU A 67 -3.97 1.25 -5.17
C GLU A 67 -4.44 0.44 -3.97
N ASN A 68 -3.66 -0.56 -3.58
CA ASN A 68 -3.96 -1.43 -2.47
C ASN A 68 -4.05 -0.66 -1.15
N ALA A 69 -3.36 0.48 -1.01
CA ALA A 69 -3.36 1.33 0.18
C ALA A 69 -4.79 1.66 0.66
N ASP A 70 -5.73 1.89 -0.26
CA ASP A 70 -7.09 2.34 0.03
C ASP A 70 -8.00 1.25 0.63
N ASP A 71 -7.89 0.00 0.18
CA ASP A 71 -8.83 -1.05 0.56
C ASP A 71 -8.10 -2.34 0.94
N LEU A 72 -8.39 -2.86 2.13
CA LEU A 72 -7.84 -4.12 2.63
C LEU A 72 -8.00 -5.26 1.63
N ARG A 73 -9.11 -5.30 0.87
CA ARG A 73 -9.43 -6.39 -0.08
C ARG A 73 -8.48 -6.46 -1.26
N LEU A 74 -7.79 -5.38 -1.58
CA LEU A 74 -6.87 -5.30 -2.71
C LEU A 74 -5.47 -5.84 -2.35
N ASN A 75 -5.18 -6.08 -1.07
CA ASN A 75 -4.07 -6.93 -0.66
C ASN A 75 -4.63 -8.25 -0.14
N VAL A 76 -4.75 -9.24 -1.02
CA VAL A 76 -5.45 -10.52 -0.72
C VAL A 76 -4.76 -11.31 0.39
N VAL A 77 -3.43 -11.29 0.44
CA VAL A 77 -2.66 -11.94 1.52
C VAL A 77 -2.98 -11.27 2.85
N LEU A 78 -2.89 -9.94 2.93
CA LEU A 78 -3.22 -9.19 4.13
C LEU A 78 -4.69 -9.37 4.54
N PHE A 79 -5.63 -9.32 3.58
CA PHE A 79 -7.05 -9.53 3.82
C PHE A 79 -7.32 -10.89 4.46
N ASN A 80 -6.73 -11.96 3.92
CA ASN A 80 -6.93 -13.31 4.43
C ASN A 80 -6.35 -13.48 5.83
N SER A 81 -5.13 -12.99 6.07
CA SER A 81 -4.50 -13.03 7.39
C SER A 81 -5.27 -12.22 8.44
N CYS A 82 -5.98 -11.17 8.03
CA CYS A 82 -6.68 -10.25 8.92
C CYS A 82 -8.20 -10.40 8.99
N LEU A 83 -8.79 -11.36 8.26
CA LEU A 83 -10.25 -11.46 8.15
C LEU A 83 -10.93 -11.66 9.51
N ASN A 84 -10.32 -12.44 10.40
CA ASN A 84 -10.87 -12.69 11.73
C ASN A 84 -10.75 -11.45 12.64
N ASP A 85 -9.60 -10.78 12.62
CA ASP A 85 -9.41 -9.52 13.36
C ASP A 85 -10.34 -8.42 12.84
N LYS A 86 -10.54 -8.34 11.52
CA LYS A 86 -11.52 -7.42 10.91
C LYS A 86 -12.91 -7.66 11.46
N LYS A 87 -13.34 -8.92 11.57
CA LYS A 87 -14.66 -9.28 12.11
C LYS A 87 -14.78 -8.96 13.60
N LYS A 88 -13.71 -9.15 14.35
CA LYS A 88 -13.68 -8.98 15.81
C LYS A 88 -13.62 -7.50 16.22
N PHE A 89 -12.66 -6.75 15.67
CA PHE A 89 -12.35 -5.39 16.09
C PHE A 89 -13.00 -4.31 15.21
N CYS A 90 -13.22 -4.60 13.92
CA CYS A 90 -13.55 -3.61 12.90
C CYS A 90 -14.85 -3.93 12.14
N SER A 91 -15.80 -4.58 12.81
CA SER A 91 -17.06 -5.01 12.20
C SER A 91 -17.93 -3.86 11.67
N ASN A 92 -17.82 -2.68 12.29
CA ASN A 92 -18.53 -1.46 11.94
C ASN A 92 -17.83 -0.60 10.87
N LYS A 93 -16.63 -0.99 10.42
CA LYS A 93 -15.89 -0.28 9.39
C LYS A 93 -16.25 -0.81 8.00
N ASN A 94 -16.46 0.12 7.07
CA ASN A 94 -16.66 -0.19 5.67
C ASN A 94 -15.31 -0.32 4.97
N PHE A 95 -15.27 -1.08 3.88
CA PHE A 95 -14.10 -1.15 3.01
C PHE A 95 -13.93 0.14 2.20
N GLY A 96 -12.69 0.40 1.75
CA GLY A 96 -12.28 1.63 1.06
C GLY A 96 -11.92 2.78 2.01
N ASN A 97 -11.24 3.81 1.47
CA ASN A 97 -10.74 4.98 2.21
C ASN A 97 -9.90 4.60 3.44
N ALA A 98 -9.16 3.50 3.36
CA ALA A 98 -8.35 2.86 4.40
C ALA A 98 -9.05 2.56 5.75
N GLN A 99 -10.37 2.75 5.88
CA GLN A 99 -11.08 2.69 7.16
C GLN A 99 -10.89 1.37 7.94
N VAL A 100 -10.88 0.24 7.23
CA VAL A 100 -10.63 -1.07 7.85
C VAL A 100 -9.17 -1.19 8.28
N LYS A 101 -8.24 -0.72 7.44
CA LYS A 101 -6.80 -0.78 7.75
C LYS A 101 -6.44 0.08 8.95
N ASP A 102 -6.97 1.29 9.04
CA ASP A 102 -6.75 2.18 10.18
C ASP A 102 -7.27 1.54 11.47
N CYS A 103 -8.46 0.96 11.43
CA CYS A 103 -9.03 0.27 12.58
C CYS A 103 -8.19 -0.94 13.00
N LEU A 104 -7.69 -1.74 12.05
CA LEU A 104 -6.81 -2.86 12.35
C LEU A 104 -5.48 -2.37 12.94
N GLU A 105 -4.92 -1.28 12.41
CA GLU A 105 -3.71 -0.65 12.94
C GLU A 105 -3.91 -0.16 14.38
N GLU A 106 -5.03 0.49 14.69
CA GLU A 106 -5.37 0.98 16.04
C GLU A 106 -5.47 -0.16 17.06
N ASN A 107 -5.96 -1.33 16.64
CA ASN A 107 -6.18 -2.50 17.49
C ASN A 107 -5.02 -3.51 17.49
N ARG A 108 -3.97 -3.33 16.68
CA ARG A 108 -2.89 -4.32 16.48
C ARG A 108 -2.10 -4.72 17.74
N ASN A 109 -2.18 -3.90 18.78
CA ASN A 109 -1.50 -4.14 20.06
C ASN A 109 -2.43 -4.73 21.13
N ASP A 110 -3.70 -4.96 20.80
CA ASP A 110 -4.62 -5.69 21.67
C ASP A 110 -4.11 -7.13 21.84
N PRO A 111 -4.07 -7.69 23.07
CA PRO A 111 -3.58 -9.06 23.34
C PRO A 111 -4.32 -10.15 22.55
N ASP A 112 -5.53 -9.82 22.13
CA ASP A 112 -6.51 -10.69 21.53
C ASP A 112 -6.53 -10.55 19.99
N PHE A 113 -5.62 -9.74 19.44
CA PHE A 113 -5.32 -9.56 18.01
C PHE A 113 -4.38 -10.65 17.51
N SER A 114 -4.66 -11.21 16.32
CA SER A 114 -3.89 -12.34 15.83
C SER A 114 -2.44 -11.98 15.49
N ALA A 115 -1.50 -12.87 15.85
CA ALA A 115 -0.09 -12.70 15.52
C ALA A 115 0.16 -12.69 14.00
N GLU A 116 -0.64 -13.44 13.24
CA GLU A 116 -0.54 -13.52 11.78
C GLU A 116 -0.91 -12.18 11.12
N CYS A 117 -2.07 -11.61 11.47
CA CYS A 117 -2.46 -10.30 10.97
C CYS A 117 -1.48 -9.22 11.41
N LYS A 118 -1.00 -9.29 12.66
CA LYS A 118 -0.05 -8.31 13.20
C LYS A 118 1.24 -8.26 12.38
N ALA A 119 1.86 -9.40 12.10
CA ALA A 119 3.10 -9.46 11.32
C ALA A 119 2.92 -8.84 9.92
N ARG A 120 1.83 -9.20 9.22
CA ARG A 120 1.54 -8.63 7.89
C ARG A 120 1.22 -7.13 7.92
N PHE A 121 0.56 -6.66 8.98
CA PHE A 121 0.33 -5.23 9.17
C PHE A 121 1.62 -4.47 9.50
N GLU A 122 2.52 -5.06 10.27
CA GLU A 122 3.83 -4.46 10.58
C GLU A 122 4.67 -4.32 9.31
N GLU A 123 4.74 -5.37 8.46
CA GLU A 123 5.36 -5.29 7.13
C GLU A 123 4.74 -4.16 6.27
N MET A 124 3.41 -4.08 6.20
CA MET A 124 2.73 -3.02 5.46
C MET A 124 3.05 -1.62 6.02
N MET A 125 3.09 -1.48 7.36
CA MET A 125 3.40 -0.22 8.02
C MET A 125 4.84 0.23 7.79
N GLU A 126 5.79 -0.71 7.78
CA GLU A 126 7.20 -0.43 7.46
C GLU A 126 7.33 0.11 6.05
N ARG A 127 6.71 -0.56 5.06
CA ARG A 127 6.66 -0.08 3.67
C ARG A 127 6.04 1.32 3.57
N ARG A 128 4.94 1.56 4.27
CA ARG A 128 4.28 2.87 4.32
C ARG A 128 5.15 3.97 4.94
N ALA A 129 6.05 3.63 5.86
CA ALA A 129 6.99 4.57 6.45
C ALA A 129 8.14 4.94 5.52
N GLU A 130 8.41 4.14 4.49
CA GLU A 130 9.44 4.41 3.48
C GLU A 130 8.95 5.37 2.38
N ASP A 131 7.65 5.36 2.07
CA ASP A 131 7.07 6.11 0.96
C ASP A 131 5.66 6.62 1.27
N PHE A 132 5.48 7.95 1.26
CA PHE A 132 4.21 8.59 1.61
C PHE A 132 3.07 8.22 0.66
N ARG A 133 3.37 7.81 -0.58
CA ARG A 133 2.35 7.44 -1.58
C ARG A 133 1.61 6.18 -1.19
N LEU A 134 2.21 5.35 -0.33
CA LEU A 134 1.58 4.16 0.25
C LEU A 134 0.65 4.48 1.43
N ASP A 135 0.67 5.72 1.93
CA ASP A 135 -0.29 6.23 2.90
C ASP A 135 -1.34 7.09 2.19
N VAL A 136 -2.52 6.52 1.95
CA VAL A 136 -3.61 7.23 1.27
C VAL A 136 -4.02 8.51 1.99
N HIS A 137 -3.93 8.57 3.31
CA HIS A 137 -4.26 9.77 4.07
C HIS A 137 -3.21 10.86 3.87
N LEU A 138 -1.92 10.53 3.96
CA LEU A 138 -0.86 11.51 3.67
C LEU A 138 -0.94 11.97 2.21
N ARG A 139 -1.05 11.04 1.26
CA ARG A 139 -1.12 11.35 -0.18
C ARG A 139 -2.28 12.30 -0.52
N GLU A 140 -3.46 12.07 0.04
CA GLU A 140 -4.64 12.89 -0.25
C GLU A 140 -4.68 14.19 0.58
N LEU A 141 -4.44 14.12 1.90
CA LEU A 141 -4.57 15.27 2.80
C LEU A 141 -3.41 16.26 2.65
N CYS A 142 -2.20 15.77 2.36
CA CYS A 142 -1.00 16.60 2.27
C CYS A 142 -0.68 17.03 0.84
N ARG A 143 -1.49 16.72 -0.16
CA ARG A 143 -1.19 17.03 -1.57
C ARG A 143 -0.79 18.49 -1.80
N GLN A 144 -1.51 19.44 -1.19
CA GLN A 144 -1.20 20.86 -1.33
C GLN A 144 0.10 21.24 -0.62
N ASP A 145 0.30 20.77 0.61
CA ASP A 145 1.53 21.08 1.37
C ASP A 145 2.77 20.44 0.74
N ILE A 146 2.64 19.26 0.13
CA ILE A 146 3.73 18.62 -0.61
C ILE A 146 4.18 19.49 -1.80
N ASP A 147 3.22 20.08 -2.52
CA ASP A 147 3.47 20.98 -3.65
C ASP A 147 4.04 22.34 -3.18
N GLU A 148 3.35 22.99 -2.25
CA GLU A 148 3.63 24.39 -1.86
C GLU A 148 4.75 24.54 -0.82
N ILE A 149 4.91 23.58 0.10
CA ILE A 149 5.89 23.64 1.19
C ILE A 149 7.10 22.77 0.87
N CYS A 150 6.88 21.55 0.38
CA CYS A 150 7.98 20.63 0.08
C CYS A 150 8.58 20.80 -1.32
N GLY A 151 7.94 21.58 -2.20
CA GLY A 151 8.48 21.93 -3.52
C GLY A 151 8.63 20.72 -4.46
N TYR A 152 7.79 19.69 -4.30
CA TYR A 152 7.77 18.54 -5.19
C TYR A 152 6.79 18.80 -6.33
N GLU A 153 7.31 19.00 -7.54
CA GLU A 153 6.48 19.09 -8.74
C GLU A 153 5.71 17.79 -8.95
N LYS A 154 4.43 17.93 -9.31
CA LYS A 154 3.45 16.86 -9.53
C LYS A 154 3.96 15.70 -10.39
N ASP A 155 4.76 16.00 -11.42
CA ASP A 155 5.29 15.01 -12.38
C ASP A 155 6.40 14.12 -11.78
N SER A 156 6.99 14.52 -10.65
CA SER A 156 8.00 13.72 -9.93
C SER A 156 7.39 12.70 -8.96
N LEU A 157 6.08 12.78 -8.69
CA LEU A 157 5.36 11.93 -7.74
C LEU A 157 4.99 10.55 -8.33
N ASP A 158 5.02 10.39 -9.64
CA ASP A 158 4.53 9.18 -10.32
C ASP A 158 5.63 8.16 -10.64
N SER A 159 6.92 8.49 -10.47
CA SER A 159 8.03 7.56 -10.77
C SER A 159 8.66 6.96 -9.51
N ILE A 160 9.04 5.68 -9.56
CA ILE A 160 9.85 5.00 -8.51
C ILE A 160 11.22 5.66 -8.31
N ALA A 161 11.74 6.38 -9.31
CA ALA A 161 13.00 7.11 -9.18
C ALA A 161 12.94 8.22 -8.10
N GLY A 162 11.73 8.68 -7.75
CA GLY A 162 11.47 9.48 -6.56
C GLY A 162 11.40 8.57 -5.33
N TYR A 163 12.53 8.30 -4.69
CA TYR A 163 12.51 7.78 -3.33
C TYR A 163 12.03 8.92 -2.40
N ASP A 164 10.79 8.78 -1.93
CA ASP A 164 10.01 9.87 -1.33
C ASP A 164 10.01 9.90 0.20
N ALA A 165 10.94 9.17 0.84
CA ALA A 165 11.29 9.40 2.24
C ALA A 165 11.62 10.88 2.54
N ARG A 166 12.10 11.61 1.52
CA ARG A 166 12.35 13.06 1.60
C ARG A 166 11.07 13.89 1.77
N VAL A 167 9.94 13.44 1.22
CA VAL A 167 8.64 14.12 1.40
C VAL A 167 8.16 13.92 2.82
N ILE A 168 8.25 12.70 3.37
CA ILE A 168 7.92 12.42 4.77
C ILE A 168 8.77 13.30 5.69
N GLN A 169 10.09 13.34 5.47
CA GLN A 169 11.00 14.17 6.27
C GLN A 169 10.65 15.66 6.15
N CYS A 170 10.36 16.15 4.95
CA CYS A 170 9.94 17.54 4.75
C CYS A 170 8.65 17.86 5.51
N LEU A 171 7.61 17.03 5.39
CA LEU A 171 6.35 17.23 6.08
C LEU A 171 6.54 17.27 7.60
N GLN A 172 7.47 16.47 8.13
CA GLN A 172 7.83 16.47 9.56
C GLN A 172 8.60 17.73 9.97
N ASP A 173 9.61 18.12 9.20
CA ASP A 173 10.46 19.28 9.49
C ASP A 173 9.67 20.60 9.43
N TYR A 174 8.74 20.71 8.49
CA TYR A 174 7.93 21.90 8.26
C TYR A 174 6.49 21.77 8.79
N LYS A 175 6.24 20.84 9.73
CA LYS A 175 4.90 20.54 10.27
C LYS A 175 4.14 21.78 10.75
N GLU A 176 4.84 22.75 11.31
CA GLU A 176 4.22 23.98 11.81
C GLU A 176 3.81 24.94 10.70
N ASP A 177 4.51 24.91 9.56
CA ASP A 177 4.29 25.74 8.37
C ASP A 177 3.27 25.15 7.39
N LEU A 178 2.83 23.90 7.61
CA LEU A 178 1.80 23.26 6.80
C LEU A 178 0.49 24.05 6.84
N GLN A 179 -0.03 24.36 5.66
CA GLN A 179 -1.20 25.19 5.47
C GLN A 179 -2.49 24.38 5.65
N VAL A 180 -2.50 23.09 5.33
CA VAL A 180 -3.70 22.24 5.43
C VAL A 180 -3.78 21.64 6.85
N PRO A 181 -4.79 22.02 7.67
CA PRO A 181 -4.88 21.54 9.05
C PRO A 181 -5.03 20.01 9.16
N ALA A 182 -5.68 19.39 8.17
CA ALA A 182 -5.83 17.95 8.12
C ALA A 182 -4.48 17.24 7.84
N CYS A 183 -3.66 17.78 6.94
CA CYS A 183 -2.30 17.28 6.72
C CYS A 183 -1.46 17.42 8.00
N LYS A 184 -1.47 18.61 8.62
CA LYS A 184 -0.74 18.86 9.88
C LYS A 184 -1.09 17.87 11.00
N LYS A 185 -2.35 17.44 11.06
CA LYS A 185 -2.81 16.41 12.00
C LYS A 185 -2.35 15.00 11.62
N GLN A 186 -2.24 14.70 10.33
CA GLN A 186 -1.85 13.38 9.82
C GLN A 186 -0.35 13.11 9.98
N VAL A 187 0.48 14.13 9.80
CA VAL A 187 1.94 14.03 9.97
C VAL A 187 2.26 13.75 11.44
N LYS A 188 2.92 12.63 11.72
CA LYS A 188 3.33 12.24 13.08
C LYS A 188 4.63 12.92 13.46
#